data_AF-A0A8B4U405-F1
#
_entry.id   AF-A0A8B4U405-F1
#
_cell.length_a   1.000
_cell.length_b   1.000
_cell.length_c   1.000
_cell.angle_alpha   90.00
_cell.angle_beta   90.00
_cell.angle_gamma   90.00
#
_symmetry.space_group_name_H-M   'P 1'
#
loop_
_entity.id
_entity.type
_entity.pdbx_description
1 polymer ?
#
loop_
_entity_poly.entity_id
_entity_poly.type
_entity_poly.pdbx_seq_one_letter_code
_entity_poly.pdbx_strand_id
1 'polypeptide(L)'
;MKKKMRFNQNDALAFLADRLDLSKPTNHEYWNNFRKKALTVTAVKSGFENEVLKETLQKTLMKWRSIAGLTRQQLANKMGVSYKYLCSIEANPSKVSIITLYHYAKKCNVKSPQIYL
;
A
#
# COMPACT_ATOMS: atom_id res chain seq x y z
N MET A 1 -4.47 -29.76 61.70
CA MET A 1 -3.58 -28.62 61.43
C MET A 1 -3.75 -28.18 59.97
N LYS A 2 -4.32 -27.01 59.69
CA LYS A 2 -4.44 -26.50 58.31
C LYS A 2 -3.13 -25.79 57.95
N LYS A 3 -2.30 -26.40 57.10
CA LYS A 3 -1.12 -25.72 56.52
C LYS A 3 -1.64 -24.58 55.64
N LYS A 4 -1.48 -23.33 56.10
CA LYS A 4 -1.65 -22.15 55.23
C LYS A 4 -0.59 -22.25 54.13
N MET A 5 -1.03 -22.56 52.92
CA MET A 5 -0.20 -22.52 51.72
C MET A 5 0.23 -21.05 51.55
N ARG A 6 1.52 -20.76 51.80
CA ARG A 6 2.08 -19.43 51.60
C ARG A 6 2.33 -19.29 50.10
N PHE A 7 1.42 -18.61 49.39
CA PHE A 7 1.67 -18.22 48.00
C PHE A 7 2.84 -17.21 48.01
N ASN A 8 3.94 -17.60 47.37
CA ASN A 8 5.12 -16.78 47.23
C ASN A 8 4.86 -15.70 46.16
N GLN A 9 5.38 -14.48 46.35
CA GLN A 9 5.24 -13.40 45.35
C GLN A 9 5.81 -13.80 43.98
N ASN A 10 6.77 -14.73 43.94
CA ASN A 10 7.31 -15.28 42.70
C ASN A 10 6.30 -16.17 41.95
N ASP A 11 5.38 -16.84 42.65
CA ASP A 11 4.33 -17.67 42.04
C ASP A 11 3.24 -16.79 41.40
N ALA A 12 2.98 -15.62 41.99
CA ALA A 12 2.06 -14.63 41.42
C ALA A 12 2.61 -14.02 40.12
N LEU A 13 3.92 -13.76 40.05
CA LEU A 13 4.57 -13.29 38.81
C LEU A 13 4.57 -14.35 37.71
N ALA A 14 4.79 -15.62 38.05
CA ALA A 14 4.68 -16.73 37.12
C ALA A 14 3.23 -16.92 36.60
N PHE A 15 2.23 -16.80 37.48
CA PHE A 15 0.82 -16.87 37.11
C PHE A 15 0.36 -15.68 36.24
N LEU A 16 0.88 -14.48 36.49
CA LEU A 16 0.62 -13.31 35.66
C LEU A 16 1.32 -13.41 34.30
N ALA A 17 2.51 -14.03 34.21
CA ALA A 17 3.21 -14.27 32.95
C ALA A 17 2.57 -15.38 32.09
N ASP A 18 1.87 -16.34 32.69
CA ASP A 18 1.09 -17.36 31.98
C ASP A 18 -0.22 -16.79 31.41
N ARG A 19 -0.87 -15.90 32.18
CA ARG A 19 -2.15 -15.27 31.80
C ARG A 19 -1.99 -14.06 30.88
N LEU A 20 -0.88 -13.35 30.99
CA LEU A 20 -0.42 -12.35 30.04
C LEU A 20 0.55 -13.08 29.11
N ASP A 21 0.04 -13.76 28.09
CA ASP A 21 0.80 -14.61 27.16
C ASP A 21 1.78 -13.77 26.31
N LEU A 22 2.78 -13.18 26.97
CA LEU A 22 3.85 -12.34 26.43
C LEU A 22 4.83 -13.15 25.55
N SER A 23 4.61 -14.46 25.45
CA SER A 23 5.31 -15.37 24.56
C SER A 23 4.75 -15.35 23.13
N LYS A 24 3.47 -14.97 22.95
CA LYS A 24 2.84 -14.89 21.65
C LYS A 24 3.11 -13.52 21.04
N PRO A 25 3.68 -13.46 19.81
CA PRO A 25 3.89 -12.19 19.15
C PRO A 25 2.54 -11.48 19.05
N THR A 26 2.51 -10.20 19.43
CA THR A 26 1.31 -9.37 19.25
C THR A 26 0.75 -9.54 17.84
N ASN A 27 -0.56 -9.44 17.64
CA ASN A 27 -1.18 -9.64 16.32
C ASN A 27 -0.42 -8.89 15.19
N HIS A 28 0.10 -7.69 15.48
CA HIS A 28 0.93 -6.91 14.56
C HIS A 28 2.27 -7.60 14.21
N GLU A 29 2.98 -8.14 15.19
CA GLU A 29 4.23 -8.86 14.99
C GLU A 29 4.02 -10.19 14.25
N TYR A 30 2.93 -10.92 14.53
CA TYR A 30 2.54 -12.11 13.78
C TYR A 30 2.30 -11.78 12.29
N TRP A 31 1.50 -10.74 12.01
CA TRP A 31 1.25 -10.27 10.65
C TRP A 31 2.51 -9.82 9.93
N ASN A 32 3.41 -9.11 10.61
CA ASN A 32 4.69 -8.68 10.04
C ASN A 32 5.58 -9.87 9.67
N ASN A 33 5.66 -10.87 10.55
CA ASN A 33 6.44 -12.08 10.29
C ASN A 33 5.84 -12.92 9.16
N PHE A 34 4.51 -13.06 9.12
CA PHE A 34 3.82 -13.70 8.00
C PHE A 34 4.08 -12.97 6.69
N ARG A 35 3.93 -11.64 6.66
CA ARG A 35 4.20 -10.81 5.49
C ARG A 35 5.64 -10.97 4.99
N LYS A 36 6.63 -10.93 5.90
CA LYS A 36 8.04 -11.14 5.56
C LYS A 36 8.24 -12.49 4.87
N LYS A 37 7.65 -13.56 5.42
CA LYS A 37 7.69 -14.91 4.82
C LYS A 37 6.95 -14.98 3.50
N ALA A 38 5.76 -14.40 3.38
CA ALA A 38 4.98 -14.39 2.15
C ALA A 38 5.72 -13.69 1.01
N LEU A 39 6.41 -12.57 1.30
CA LEU A 39 7.21 -11.83 0.33
C LEU A 39 8.50 -12.55 -0.11
N THR A 40 8.89 -13.68 0.51
CA THR A 40 9.98 -14.51 -0.04
C THR A 40 9.53 -15.33 -1.24
N VAL A 41 8.22 -15.56 -1.40
CA VAL A 41 7.67 -16.29 -2.54
C VAL A 41 7.64 -15.35 -3.75
N THR A 42 8.37 -15.69 -4.81
CA THR A 42 8.56 -14.83 -5.99
C THR A 42 7.25 -14.32 -6.60
N ALA A 43 6.25 -15.20 -6.77
CA ALA A 43 4.96 -14.83 -7.33
C ALA A 43 4.16 -13.87 -6.42
N VAL A 44 4.27 -14.03 -5.10
CA VAL A 44 3.62 -13.15 -4.13
C VAL A 44 4.31 -11.80 -4.11
N LYS A 45 5.65 -11.79 -4.12
CA LYS A 45 6.46 -10.57 -4.18
C LYS A 45 6.15 -9.76 -5.43
N SER A 46 6.16 -10.37 -6.61
CA SER A 46 5.88 -9.66 -7.86
C SER A 46 4.44 -9.15 -7.94
N GLY A 47 3.46 -9.93 -7.49
CA GLY A 47 2.07 -9.48 -7.39
C GLY A 47 1.91 -8.28 -6.46
N PHE A 48 2.59 -8.30 -5.31
CA PHE A 48 2.60 -7.18 -4.37
C PHE A 48 3.26 -5.93 -4.95
N GLU A 49 4.44 -6.06 -5.57
CA GLU A 49 5.16 -4.96 -6.21
C GLU A 49 4.32 -4.30 -7.33
N ASN A 50 3.64 -5.12 -8.14
CA ASN A 50 2.76 -4.62 -9.20
C ASN A 50 1.57 -3.80 -8.67
N GLU A 51 0.95 -4.23 -7.57
CA GLU A 51 -0.14 -3.48 -6.95
C GLU A 51 0.36 -2.19 -6.29
N VAL A 52 1.51 -2.24 -5.60
CA VAL A 52 2.15 -1.02 -5.06
C VAL A 52 2.45 -0.02 -6.17
N LEU A 53 3.05 -0.48 -7.28
CA LEU A 53 3.34 0.36 -8.45
C LEU A 53 2.07 0.96 -9.06
N LYS A 54 1.01 0.17 -9.18
CA LYS A 54 -0.28 0.65 -9.66
C LYS A 54 -0.83 1.76 -8.75
N GLU A 55 -0.83 1.55 -7.44
CA GLU A 55 -1.30 2.56 -6.48
C GLU A 55 -0.46 3.85 -6.49
N THR A 56 0.87 3.75 -6.57
CA THR A 56 1.75 4.92 -6.60
C THR A 56 1.55 5.74 -7.87
N LEU A 57 1.41 5.08 -9.03
CA LEU A 57 1.09 5.74 -10.28
C LEU A 57 -0.29 6.40 -10.25
N GLN A 58 -1.31 5.72 -9.71
CA GLN A 58 -2.66 6.30 -9.57
C GLN A 58 -2.63 7.59 -8.75
N LYS A 59 -1.96 7.57 -7.59
CA LYS A 59 -1.78 8.75 -6.72
C LYS A 59 -1.04 9.88 -7.46
N THR A 60 -0.03 9.53 -8.25
CA THR A 60 0.77 10.49 -9.02
C THR A 60 -0.06 11.16 -10.12
N LEU A 61 -0.82 10.39 -10.91
CA LEU A 61 -1.71 10.93 -11.95
C LEU A 61 -2.79 11.83 -11.36
N MET A 62 -3.42 11.40 -10.25
CA MET A 62 -4.40 12.21 -9.54
C MET A 62 -3.80 13.53 -9.05
N LYS A 63 -2.59 13.50 -8.49
CA LYS A 63 -1.88 14.71 -8.07
C LYS A 63 -1.63 15.67 -9.24
N TRP A 64 -1.14 15.17 -10.37
CA TRP A 64 -0.93 16.00 -11.56
C TRP A 64 -2.22 16.63 -12.07
N ARG A 65 -3.31 15.85 -12.14
CA ARG A 65 -4.60 16.37 -12.59
C ARG A 65 -5.18 17.41 -11.62
N SER A 66 -5.05 17.17 -10.31
CA SER A 66 -5.50 18.12 -9.28
C SER A 66 -4.72 19.44 -9.34
N ILE A 67 -3.39 19.40 -9.52
CA ILE A 67 -2.56 20.60 -9.69
C ILE A 67 -2.98 21.39 -10.94
N ALA A 68 -3.34 20.68 -12.01
CA ALA A 68 -3.82 21.32 -13.24
C ALA A 68 -5.26 21.86 -13.15
N GLY A 69 -6.02 21.52 -12.11
CA GLY A 69 -7.43 21.92 -11.96
C GLY A 69 -8.36 21.35 -13.01
N LEU A 70 -8.01 20.21 -13.64
CA LEU A 70 -8.77 19.65 -14.76
C LEU A 70 -9.74 18.55 -14.30
N THR A 71 -10.95 18.56 -14.85
CA THR A 71 -11.84 17.39 -14.80
C THR A 71 -11.32 16.31 -15.75
N ARG A 72 -11.71 15.05 -15.51
CA ARG A 72 -11.39 13.94 -16.41
C ARG A 72 -11.88 14.21 -17.84
N GLN A 73 -13.08 14.76 -17.99
CA GLN A 73 -13.62 15.07 -19.32
C GLN A 73 -12.82 16.16 -20.04
N GLN A 74 -12.42 17.23 -19.32
CA GLN A 74 -11.56 18.28 -19.87
C GLN A 74 -10.19 17.74 -20.27
N LEU A 75 -9.58 16.90 -19.43
CA LEU A 75 -8.29 16.30 -19.73
C LEU A 75 -8.38 15.35 -20.94
N ALA A 76 -9.44 14.54 -21.03
CA ALA A 76 -9.68 13.65 -22.17
C ALA A 76 -9.77 14.45 -23.47
N ASN A 77 -10.55 15.54 -23.48
CA ASN A 77 -10.66 16.45 -24.62
C ASN A 77 -9.29 17.08 -24.97
N LYS A 78 -8.52 17.51 -23.97
CA LYS A 78 -7.18 18.12 -24.16
C LYS A 78 -6.14 17.12 -24.67
N MET A 79 -6.31 15.84 -24.35
CA MET A 79 -5.49 14.73 -24.84
C MET A 79 -5.95 14.23 -26.22
N GLY A 80 -7.17 14.55 -26.65
CA GLY A 80 -7.77 14.00 -27.87
C GLY A 80 -8.14 12.52 -27.75
N VAL A 81 -8.48 12.04 -26.55
CA VAL A 81 -8.85 10.65 -26.29
C VAL A 81 -10.26 10.53 -25.72
N SER A 82 -10.85 9.34 -25.79
CA SER A 82 -12.18 9.10 -25.21
C SER A 82 -12.15 9.18 -23.68
N TYR A 83 -13.25 9.65 -23.09
CA TYR A 83 -13.41 9.70 -21.63
C TYR A 83 -13.23 8.32 -20.97
N LYS A 84 -13.78 7.26 -21.59
CA LYS A 84 -13.66 5.88 -21.12
C LYS A 84 -12.20 5.43 -21.09
N TYR A 85 -11.42 5.78 -22.11
CA TYR A 85 -9.99 5.47 -22.15
C TYR A 85 -9.22 6.22 -21.05
N LEU A 86 -9.51 7.50 -20.83
CA LEU A 86 -8.88 8.24 -19.73
C LEU A 86 -9.21 7.65 -18.36
N CYS A 87 -10.46 7.22 -18.14
CA CYS A 87 -10.83 6.53 -16.90
C CYS A 87 -10.06 5.21 -16.72
N SER A 88 -9.85 4.47 -17.81
CA SER A 88 -9.04 3.24 -17.79
C SER A 88 -7.58 3.53 -17.42
N ILE A 89 -7.00 4.61 -17.97
CA ILE A 89 -5.63 5.05 -17.62
C ILE A 89 -5.53 5.37 -16.13
N GLU A 90 -6.48 6.15 -15.58
CA GLU A 90 -6.46 6.49 -14.15
C GLU A 90 -6.77 5.29 -13.25
N ALA A 91 -7.53 4.30 -13.72
CA ALA A 91 -7.86 3.10 -12.95
C ALA A 91 -6.75 2.06 -12.97
N ASN A 92 -5.97 1.94 -14.05
CA ASN A 92 -4.88 0.97 -14.14
C ASN A 92 -3.66 1.50 -14.92
N PRO A 93 -2.94 2.48 -14.35
CA PRO A 93 -1.85 3.15 -15.05
C PRO A 93 -0.63 2.26 -15.32
N SER A 94 -0.44 1.18 -14.55
CA SER A 94 0.68 0.24 -14.74
C SER A 94 0.61 -0.54 -16.06
N LYS A 95 -0.56 -0.63 -16.69
CA LYS A 95 -0.74 -1.28 -18.01
C LYS A 95 -0.51 -0.34 -19.20
N VAL A 96 -0.30 0.95 -18.94
CA VAL A 96 -0.22 1.97 -19.98
C VAL A 96 1.25 2.27 -20.27
N SER A 97 1.56 2.60 -21.53
CA SER A 97 2.93 2.96 -21.90
C SER A 97 3.44 4.18 -21.13
N ILE A 98 4.74 4.19 -20.84
CA ILE A 98 5.41 5.34 -20.20
C ILE A 98 5.25 6.64 -21.02
N ILE A 99 5.20 6.53 -22.35
CA ILE A 99 4.99 7.66 -23.28
C ILE A 99 3.62 8.30 -23.02
N THR A 100 2.57 7.48 -22.84
CA THR A 100 1.23 7.98 -22.53
C THR A 100 1.20 8.68 -21.17
N LEU A 101 1.87 8.12 -20.15
CA LEU A 101 1.97 8.76 -18.82
C LEU A 101 2.72 10.09 -18.89
N TYR A 102 3.78 10.16 -19.70
CA TYR A 102 4.50 11.41 -19.97
C TYR A 102 3.63 12.46 -20.65
N HIS A 103 2.89 12.08 -21.69
CA HIS A 103 1.93 12.97 -22.36
C HIS A 103 0.83 13.45 -21.41
N TYR A 104 0.29 12.55 -20.57
CA TYR A 104 -0.67 12.92 -19.53
C TYR A 104 -0.13 14.03 -18.64
N ALA A 105 1.10 13.87 -18.15
CA ALA A 105 1.75 14.85 -17.29
C ALA A 105 1.97 16.19 -17.99
N LYS A 106 2.42 16.17 -19.25
CA LYS A 106 2.58 17.38 -20.08
C LYS A 106 1.26 18.11 -20.29
N LYS A 107 0.16 17.39 -20.52
CA LYS A 107 -1.18 18.00 -20.65
C LYS A 107 -1.68 18.58 -19.32
N CYS A 108 -1.20 18.07 -18.19
CA CYS A 108 -1.37 18.65 -16.86
C CYS A 108 -0.34 19.76 -16.53
N ASN A 109 0.41 20.28 -17.50
CA ASN A 109 1.43 21.32 -17.33
C ASN A 109 2.60 20.95 -16.39
N VAL A 110 2.88 19.66 -16.18
CA VAL A 110 4.04 19.20 -15.41
C VAL A 110 5.29 19.32 -16.28
N LYS A 111 6.20 20.23 -15.92
CA LYS A 111 7.43 20.50 -16.71
C LYS A 111 8.36 19.30 -16.76
N SER A 112 8.61 18.69 -15.60
CA SER A 112 9.53 17.55 -15.42
C SER A 112 8.83 16.42 -14.65
N PRO A 113 8.03 15.59 -15.34
CA PRO A 113 7.34 14.50 -14.68
C PRO A 113 8.33 13.43 -14.21
N GLN A 114 8.33 13.15 -12.92
CA GLN A 114 9.04 12.00 -12.36
C GLN A 114 8.06 10.83 -12.28
N ILE A 115 8.38 9.76 -13.01
CA ILE A 115 7.64 8.50 -13.00
C ILE A 115 8.52 7.50 -12.26
N TYR A 116 8.11 7.13 -11.05
CA TYR A 116 8.77 6.08 -10.28
C TYR A 116 8.21 4.74 -10.74
N LEU A 117 9.10 3.88 -11.24
CA LEU A 117 8.84 2.49 -11.61
C LEU A 117 9.48 1.57 -10.57
#